data_AF-A0A0C5VXW5-F1
#
_entry.id   AF-A0A0C5VXW5-F1
#
_cell.length_a   1.000
_cell.length_b   1.000
_cell.length_c   1.000
_cell.angle_alpha   90.00
_cell.angle_beta   90.00
_cell.angle_gamma   90.00
#
_symmetry.space_group_name_H-M   'P 1'
#
loop_
_entity.id
_entity.type
_entity.pdbx_description
1 polymer ?
#
loop_
_entity_poly.entity_id
_entity_poly.type
_entity_poly.pdbx_seq_one_letter_code
_entity_poly.pdbx_strand_id
1 'polypeptide(L)' 'MNDKNNKVGFWAIAGSILAAAFGVQSDKNRQRDFNKGNIWWFVAGGAIFTVIFVFLIILAVKLSLSQVN' A
#
# COMPACT_ATOMS: atom_id res chain seq x y z
N MET A 1 -5.90 -3.67 33.59
CA MET A 1 -5.36 -4.27 32.34
C MET A 1 -5.38 -3.17 31.30
N ASN A 2 -4.23 -2.83 30.71
CA ASN A 2 -4.09 -1.65 29.84
C ASN A 2 -4.52 -2.01 28.41
N ASP A 3 -5.70 -1.57 27.99
CA ASP A 3 -6.26 -1.75 26.64
C ASP A 3 -5.48 -0.93 25.61
N LYS A 4 -4.27 -1.39 25.27
CA LYS A 4 -3.44 -0.76 24.25
C LYS A 4 -3.86 -1.23 22.85
N ASN A 5 -4.78 -0.46 22.27
CA ASN A 5 -4.87 -0.19 20.83
C ASN A 5 -4.89 -1.40 19.89
N ASN A 6 -6.09 -1.93 19.65
CA ASN A 6 -6.43 -2.93 18.64
C ASN A 6 -6.40 -2.39 17.19
N LYS A 7 -5.49 -1.45 16.86
CA LYS A 7 -5.39 -0.85 15.51
C LYS A 7 -4.19 -1.45 14.79
N VAL A 8 -4.41 -1.93 13.57
CA VAL A 8 -3.33 -2.39 12.68
C VAL A 8 -2.38 -1.21 12.46
N GLY A 9 -1.11 -1.39 12.83
CA GLY A 9 -0.11 -0.32 12.75
C GLY A 9 0.18 0.10 11.31
N PHE A 10 0.62 1.35 11.14
CA PHE A 10 0.94 1.94 9.83
C PHE A 10 1.87 1.07 8.98
N TRP A 11 2.95 0.54 9.58
CA TRP A 11 3.90 -0.35 8.90
C TRP A 11 3.27 -1.66 8.42
N ALA A 12 2.31 -2.20 9.17
CA ALA A 12 1.59 -3.40 8.77
C ALA A 12 0.64 -3.12 7.59
N ILE A 13 0.02 -1.94 7.54
CA ILE A 13 -0.79 -1.49 6.41
C ILE A 13 0.08 -1.31 5.17
N ALA A 14 1.19 -0.59 5.28
CA ALA A 14 2.14 -0.38 4.17
C ALA A 14 2.67 -1.72 3.61
N GLY A 15 3.11 -2.63 4.48
CA GLY A 15 3.58 -3.95 4.07
C GLY A 15 2.49 -4.80 3.40
N SER A 16 1.23 -4.66 3.83
CA SER A 16 0.12 -5.40 3.24
C SER A 16 -0.30 -4.85 1.88
N ILE A 17 -0.25 -3.53 1.69
CA ILE A 17 -0.47 -2.89 0.39
C ILE A 17 0.61 -3.33 -0.61
N LEU A 18 1.88 -3.34 -0.19
CA LEU A 18 2.98 -3.83 -1.04
C LEU A 18 2.80 -5.32 -1.37
N ALA A 19 2.53 -6.16 -0.37
CA ALA A 19 2.31 -7.59 -0.61
C ALA A 19 1.12 -7.85 -1.55
N ALA A 20 0.04 -7.08 -1.43
CA ALA A 20 -1.10 -7.14 -2.34
C ALA A 20 -0.72 -6.66 -3.75
N ALA A 21 0.05 -5.58 -3.88
CA ALA A 21 0.53 -5.06 -5.17
C ALA A 21 1.41 -6.07 -5.93
N PHE A 22 2.24 -6.82 -5.21
CA PHE A 22 3.06 -7.91 -5.78
C PHE A 22 2.30 -9.25 -5.89
N GLY A 23 1.04 -9.33 -5.47
CA GLY A 23 0.25 -10.56 -5.49
C GLY A 23 0.67 -11.63 -4.47
N VAL A 24 1.63 -11.32 -3.59
CA VAL A 24 2.18 -12.24 -2.56
C VAL A 24 1.49 -12.09 -1.20
N GLN A 25 0.24 -11.63 -1.20
CA GLN A 25 -0.53 -11.43 0.03
C GLN A 25 -0.82 -12.77 0.72
N SER A 26 -0.27 -12.96 1.92
CA SER A 26 -0.51 -14.18 2.72
C SER A 26 -1.88 -14.17 3.38
N ASP A 27 -2.45 -15.36 3.62
CA ASP A 27 -3.74 -15.51 4.31
C ASP A 27 -3.73 -14.93 5.73
N LYS A 28 -2.59 -14.95 6.41
CA LYS A 28 -2.43 -14.34 7.74
C LYS A 28 -2.56 -12.82 7.68
N ASN A 29 -1.97 -12.19 6.66
CA ASN A 29 -2.11 -10.74 6.46
C ASN A 29 -3.56 -10.42 6.08
N ARG A 30 -4.16 -11.16 5.13
CA ARG A 30 -5.58 -11.00 4.78
C ARG A 30 -6.49 -11.13 6.01
N GLN A 31 -6.38 -12.19 6.79
CA GLN A 31 -7.22 -12.35 7.99
C GLN A 31 -7.02 -11.23 9.00
N ARG A 32 -5.79 -10.75 9.22
CA ARG A 32 -5.54 -9.60 10.10
C ARG A 32 -6.16 -8.31 9.54
N ASP A 33 -5.97 -8.04 8.26
CA ASP A 33 -6.37 -6.80 7.63
C ASP A 33 -7.90 -6.69 7.51
N PHE A 34 -8.58 -7.83 7.29
CA PHE A 34 -10.03 -7.91 7.14
C PHE A 34 -10.79 -8.19 8.44
N ASN A 35 -10.21 -8.89 9.44
CA ASN A 35 -10.89 -9.14 10.73
C ASN A 35 -10.49 -8.17 11.86
N LYS A 36 -9.29 -7.59 11.81
CA LYS A 36 -8.77 -6.71 12.88
C LYS A 36 -8.55 -5.26 12.42
N GLY A 37 -8.50 -5.02 11.11
CA GLY A 37 -8.33 -3.69 10.53
C GLY A 37 -9.63 -3.10 9.98
N ASN A 38 -9.70 -1.77 9.89
CA ASN A 38 -10.71 -1.12 9.07
C ASN A 38 -10.24 -1.17 7.61
N ILE A 39 -10.97 -1.91 6.77
CA ILE A 39 -10.67 -2.14 5.35
C ILE A 39 -10.44 -0.85 4.56
N TRP A 40 -11.10 0.25 4.94
CA TRP A 40 -10.97 1.55 4.27
C TRP A 40 -9.54 2.09 4.30
N TRP A 41 -8.74 1.78 5.32
CA TRP A 41 -7.32 2.19 5.35
C TRP A 41 -6.48 1.48 4.28
N PHE A 42 -6.80 0.23 3.96
CA PHE A 42 -6.11 -0.54 2.93
C PHE A 42 -6.54 -0.09 1.53
N VAL A 43 -7.82 0.20 1.33
CA VAL A 43 -8.33 0.75 0.06
C VAL A 43 -7.73 2.14 -0.20
N ALA A 44 -7.77 3.03 0.79
CA ALA A 44 -7.19 4.37 0.68
C ALA A 44 -5.68 4.30 0.43
N GLY A 45 -4.96 3.45 1.17
CA GLY A 45 -3.53 3.26 0.99
C GLY A 45 -3.17 2.67 -0.38
N GLY A 46 -3.96 1.72 -0.89
CA GLY A 46 -3.82 1.19 -2.24
C GLY A 46 -4.04 2.25 -3.32
N ALA A 47 -5.09 3.05 -3.20
CA ALA A 47 -5.37 4.16 -4.12
C ALA A 47 -4.24 5.20 -4.13
N ILE A 48 -3.75 5.60 -2.94
CA ILE A 48 -2.60 6.52 -2.81
C ILE A 48 -1.36 5.92 -3.49
N PHE A 49 -1.07 4.65 -3.24
CA PHE A 49 0.06 3.96 -3.87
C PHE A 49 -0.05 3.95 -5.40
N THR A 50 -1.23 3.64 -5.95
CA THR A 50 -1.45 3.64 -7.41
C THR A 50 -1.25 5.03 -8.01
N VAL A 51 -1.76 6.08 -7.37
CA VAL A 51 -1.57 7.46 -7.85
C VAL A 51 -0.08 7.81 -7.89
N ILE A 52 0.65 7.52 -6.82
CA ILE A 52 2.11 7.75 -6.75
C ILE A 52 2.83 6.96 -7.86
N PHE A 53 2.48 5.69 -8.05
CA PHE A 53 3.09 4.84 -9.06
C PHE A 53 2.91 5.40 -10.48
N VAL A 54 1.72 5.88 -10.84
CA VAL A 54 1.47 6.51 -12.13
C VAL A 54 2.32 7.77 -12.32
N PHE A 55 2.42 8.63 -11.30
CA PHE A 55 3.27 9.81 -11.36
C PHE A 55 4.75 9.47 -11.55
N LEU A 56 5.24 8.40 -10.90
CA LEU A 56 6.61 7.91 -11.07
C LEU A 56 6.86 7.47 -12.52
N ILE A 57 5.91 6.77 -13.15
CA ILE A 57 6.01 6.39 -14.57
C ILE A 57 6.06 7.63 -15.45
N ILE A 58 5.16 8.60 -15.24
CA ILE A 58 5.13 9.85 -16.03
C ILE A 58 6.47 10.58 -15.91
N LEU A 59 7.02 10.69 -14.70
CA LEU A 59 8.31 11.33 -14.46
C LEU A 59 9.43 10.58 -15.18
N ALA A 60 9.48 9.25 -15.08
CA ALA A 60 10.47 8.43 -15.76
C ALA A 60 10.43 8.62 -17.29
N VAL A 61 9.22 8.62 -17.88
CA VAL A 61 9.02 8.87 -19.32
C VAL A 61 9.48 10.28 -19.71
N LYS A 62 9.12 11.31 -18.92
CA LYS A 62 9.56 12.69 -19.19
C LYS A 62 11.08 12.83 -19.13
N LEU A 63 11.73 12.21 -18.14
CA LEU A 63 13.18 12.20 -18.03
C LEU A 63 13.82 11.48 -19.22
N SER A 64 13.27 10.32 -19.62
CA SER A 64 13.74 9.57 -20.79
C SER A 64 13.63 10.39 -22.08
N LEU A 65 12.53 11.11 -22.30
CA LEU A 65 12.36 11.96 -23.47
C LEU A 65 13.30 13.17 -23.43
N SER A 66 13.51 13.76 -22.25
CA SER A 66 14.45 14.88 -22.07
C SER A 66 15.92 14.48 -22.28
N GLN A 67 16.28 13.21 -22.13
CA GLN A 67 17.64 12.73 -22.38
C GLN A 67 17.92 12.51 -23.87
N VAL A 68 16.88 12.36 -24.69
CA VAL A 68 16.97 12.05 -26.12
C VAL A 68 16.90 13.31 -26.99
N ASN A 69 16.45 14.44 -26.42
CA ASN A 69 16.30 15.72 -27.10
C ASN A 69 17.39 16.72 -26.70
#